data_AF-A0A517MNF4-F1
#
_entry.id   AF-A0A517MNF4-F1
#
_cell.length_a   1.000
_cell.length_b   1.000
_cell.length_c   1.000
_cell.angle_alpha   90.00
_cell.angle_beta   90.00
_cell.angle_gamma   90.00
#
_symmetry.space_group_name_H-M   'P 1'
#
loop_
_entity.id
_entity.type
_entity.pdbx_description
1 polymer ?
#
loop_
_entity_poly.entity_id
_entity_poly.type
_entity_poly.pdbx_seq_one_letter_code
_entity_poly.pdbx_strand_id
1 'polypeptide(L)'
;MLKRSPFLPFFALLALWIALSVTVAAERPAMVEFQWAGQTMQGLQLINVPERTVVLGQDGWLHDTVDKTKPENLRRIDAGFTPASVAEVRGQLLSEFGRDYEVVATTHYLVVQPRGRGQRWPKHFEELYRQFIRHMELRGIQIRSGRFPLVAVVLPDRQAMQDQFQKLGIQISNVAGVYHLASNRVMMHENGYAEYIAETIRHETAHQAAYNTGVHSRVSVTPQWLVEGIGSLFEPAKMGASRENRSTRDRVHANYARQFQKRYQDSESLLQAIRQLVSDDTAFKDPDQIADAYCLSWAMVFYLSEARPESFRAAVQQTSTGPPFRVYPRSHRIRDFQAWVGGDIERFTIDLQRYVRAL
;
A
#
# COMPACT_ATOMS: atom_id res chain seq x y z
N MET A 1 2.80 -13.11 -83.87
CA MET A 1 2.70 -11.67 -83.54
C MET A 1 1.39 -11.40 -82.83
N LEU A 2 1.52 -10.87 -81.61
CA LEU A 2 0.56 -10.23 -80.69
C LEU A 2 -0.90 -10.71 -80.62
N LYS A 3 -1.16 -11.42 -79.52
CA LYS A 3 -2.46 -11.74 -78.93
C LYS A 3 -3.17 -10.47 -78.43
N ARG A 4 -4.48 -10.41 -78.69
CA ARG A 4 -5.43 -9.42 -78.16
C ARG A 4 -5.78 -9.77 -76.71
N SER A 5 -5.70 -8.78 -75.82
CA SER A 5 -6.21 -8.84 -74.44
C SER A 5 -7.66 -8.39 -74.39
N PRO A 6 -8.57 -9.11 -73.70
CA PRO A 6 -9.84 -8.55 -73.26
C PRO A 6 -9.81 -8.21 -71.76
N PHE A 7 -10.53 -7.14 -71.44
CA PHE A 7 -10.84 -6.65 -70.09
C PHE A 7 -11.47 -7.75 -69.20
N LEU A 8 -11.05 -7.83 -67.94
CA LEU A 8 -11.76 -8.54 -66.87
C LEU A 8 -12.06 -7.56 -65.72
N PRO A 9 -13.28 -7.60 -65.12
CA PRO A 9 -13.71 -6.64 -64.11
C PRO A 9 -13.18 -6.97 -62.72
N PHE A 10 -12.94 -5.92 -61.95
CA PHE A 10 -12.42 -5.92 -60.59
C PHE A 10 -13.49 -6.41 -59.60
N PHE A 11 -13.42 -7.66 -59.16
CA PHE A 11 -14.20 -8.15 -58.02
C PHE A 11 -13.47 -7.81 -56.72
N ALA A 12 -14.03 -6.88 -55.94
CA ALA A 12 -13.57 -6.58 -54.58
C ALA A 12 -13.99 -7.71 -53.63
N LEU A 13 -13.01 -8.44 -53.11
CA LEU A 13 -13.18 -9.43 -52.05
C LEU A 13 -13.20 -8.71 -50.69
N LEU A 14 -14.39 -8.53 -50.13
CA LEU A 14 -14.58 -8.00 -48.78
C LEU A 14 -14.27 -9.12 -47.76
N ALA A 15 -13.06 -9.15 -47.23
CA ALA A 15 -12.69 -10.06 -46.15
C ALA A 15 -13.27 -9.56 -44.82
N LEU A 16 -14.36 -10.19 -44.38
CA LEU A 16 -14.99 -9.94 -43.08
C LEU A 16 -14.14 -10.58 -41.97
N TRP A 17 -13.29 -9.79 -41.32
CA TRP A 17 -12.57 -10.20 -40.11
C TRP A 17 -13.54 -10.18 -38.92
N ILE A 18 -14.13 -11.34 -38.61
CA ILE A 18 -14.88 -11.52 -37.37
C ILE A 18 -13.86 -11.60 -36.23
N ALA A 19 -13.67 -10.50 -35.51
CA ALA A 19 -12.93 -10.50 -34.25
C ALA A 19 -13.72 -11.31 -33.21
N LEU A 20 -13.36 -12.58 -33.05
CA LEU A 20 -13.77 -13.39 -31.91
C LEU A 20 -13.22 -12.74 -30.63
N SER A 21 -14.09 -11.97 -29.99
CA SER A 21 -13.87 -11.44 -28.65
C SER A 21 -13.98 -12.61 -27.69
N VAL A 22 -12.87 -13.28 -27.38
CA VAL A 22 -12.86 -14.25 -26.28
C VAL A 22 -13.00 -13.46 -25.00
N THR A 23 -14.23 -13.32 -24.52
CA THR A 23 -14.49 -12.92 -23.14
C THR A 23 -14.00 -14.05 -22.24
N VAL A 24 -12.74 -13.98 -21.81
CA VAL A 24 -12.29 -14.77 -20.67
C VAL A 24 -13.07 -14.27 -19.47
N ALA A 25 -14.15 -14.97 -19.12
CA ALA A 25 -14.81 -14.75 -17.85
C ALA A 25 -13.76 -14.96 -16.77
N ALA A 26 -13.49 -13.92 -15.96
CA ALA A 26 -12.58 -14.06 -14.83
C ALA A 26 -13.14 -15.15 -13.91
N GLU A 27 -12.46 -16.31 -13.86
CA GLU A 27 -12.82 -17.42 -12.98
C GLU A 27 -12.84 -16.87 -11.55
N ARG A 28 -13.95 -17.08 -10.83
CA ARG A 28 -14.05 -16.61 -9.45
C ARG A 28 -12.95 -17.31 -8.63
N PRO A 29 -12.24 -16.60 -7.74
CA PRO A 29 -11.25 -17.20 -6.86
C PRO A 29 -11.85 -18.41 -6.14
N ALA A 30 -11.17 -19.56 -6.23
CA ALA A 30 -11.65 -20.80 -5.62
C ALA A 30 -11.39 -20.78 -4.11
N MET A 31 -12.31 -21.35 -3.34
CA MET A 31 -12.09 -21.62 -1.92
C MET A 31 -11.17 -22.83 -1.78
N VAL A 32 -10.16 -22.73 -0.91
CA VAL A 32 -9.17 -23.78 -0.68
C VAL A 32 -8.97 -24.02 0.81
N GLU A 33 -8.68 -25.26 1.15
CA GLU A 33 -8.09 -25.67 2.43
C GLU A 33 -6.60 -25.94 2.22
N PHE A 34 -5.77 -25.51 3.16
CA PHE A 34 -4.32 -25.67 3.09
C PHE A 34 -3.72 -25.76 4.49
N GLN A 35 -2.48 -26.23 4.57
CA GLN A 35 -1.70 -26.22 5.79
C GLN A 35 -0.60 -25.17 5.71
N TRP A 36 -0.48 -24.39 6.79
CA TRP A 36 0.53 -23.36 6.96
C TRP A 36 1.04 -23.36 8.38
N ALA A 37 2.36 -23.48 8.56
CA ALA A 37 3.00 -23.60 9.88
C ALA A 37 2.35 -24.67 10.79
N GLY A 38 1.93 -25.81 10.21
CA GLY A 38 1.28 -26.91 10.92
C GLY A 38 -0.20 -26.69 11.27
N GLN A 39 -0.78 -25.55 10.91
CA GLN A 39 -2.21 -25.28 11.11
C GLN A 39 -2.99 -25.48 9.81
N THR A 40 -4.16 -26.10 9.91
CA THR A 40 -5.10 -26.19 8.79
C THR A 40 -5.88 -24.89 8.71
N MET A 41 -5.84 -24.26 7.54
CA MET A 41 -6.43 -22.96 7.25
C MET A 41 -7.28 -23.05 5.99
N GLN A 42 -8.16 -22.06 5.85
CA GLN A 42 -9.07 -21.94 4.72
C GLN A 42 -9.00 -20.52 4.15
N GLY A 43 -9.18 -20.38 2.83
CA GLY A 43 -9.04 -19.08 2.17
C GLY A 43 -9.39 -19.07 0.69
N LEU A 44 -9.35 -17.88 0.09
CA LEU A 44 -9.52 -17.67 -1.34
C LEU A 44 -8.18 -17.78 -2.07
N GLN A 45 -8.08 -18.70 -3.02
CA GLN A 45 -6.93 -18.80 -3.92
C GLN A 45 -6.98 -17.67 -4.96
N LEU A 46 -6.10 -16.68 -4.81
CA LEU A 46 -6.02 -15.51 -5.68
C LEU A 46 -5.09 -15.72 -6.89
N ILE A 47 -4.03 -16.51 -6.73
CA ILE A 47 -3.13 -16.93 -7.81
C ILE A 47 -2.88 -18.43 -7.70
N ASN A 48 -2.87 -19.12 -8.84
CA ASN A 48 -2.39 -20.48 -8.96
C ASN A 48 -1.57 -20.64 -10.25
N VAL A 49 -0.26 -20.38 -10.19
CA VAL A 49 0.68 -20.65 -11.28
C VAL A 49 1.84 -21.50 -10.76
N PRO A 50 2.57 -22.25 -11.62
CA PRO A 50 3.56 -23.25 -11.18
C PRO A 50 4.60 -22.75 -10.16
N GLU A 51 4.95 -21.46 -10.23
CA GLU A 51 5.98 -20.83 -9.40
C GLU A 51 5.41 -19.93 -8.29
N ARG A 52 4.10 -19.66 -8.30
CA ARG A 52 3.47 -18.74 -7.34
C ARG A 52 2.04 -19.13 -7.04
N THR A 53 1.77 -19.40 -5.77
CA THR A 53 0.42 -19.52 -5.23
C THR A 53 0.20 -18.38 -4.24
N VAL A 54 -0.97 -17.74 -4.31
CA VAL A 54 -1.38 -16.73 -3.32
C VAL A 54 -2.75 -17.11 -2.79
N VAL A 55 -2.86 -17.24 -1.47
CA VAL A 55 -4.12 -17.52 -0.78
C VAL A 55 -4.41 -16.40 0.22
N LEU A 56 -5.59 -15.80 0.15
CA LEU A 56 -6.12 -14.92 1.19
C LEU A 56 -6.85 -15.77 2.22
N GLY A 57 -6.23 -15.94 3.39
CA GLY A 57 -6.83 -16.64 4.53
C GLY A 57 -8.09 -15.94 5.03
N GLN A 58 -8.97 -16.70 5.69
CA GLN A 58 -10.15 -16.15 6.36
C GLN A 58 -9.79 -15.16 7.48
N ASP A 59 -8.58 -15.22 8.02
CA ASP A 59 -8.01 -14.27 8.98
C ASP A 59 -7.51 -12.96 8.33
N GLY A 60 -7.51 -12.88 6.99
CA GLY A 60 -7.02 -11.74 6.23
C GLY A 60 -5.52 -11.79 5.90
N TRP A 61 -4.81 -12.86 6.25
CA TRP A 61 -3.41 -13.05 5.89
C TRP A 61 -3.29 -13.43 4.41
N LEU A 62 -2.34 -12.81 3.69
CA LEU A 62 -1.92 -13.25 2.36
C LEU A 62 -0.76 -14.23 2.48
N HIS A 63 -1.04 -15.50 2.20
CA HIS A 63 -0.03 -16.55 2.11
C HIS A 63 0.48 -16.58 0.67
N ASP A 64 1.66 -16.01 0.44
CA ASP A 64 2.31 -15.95 -0.87
C ASP A 64 3.56 -16.84 -0.88
N THR A 65 3.71 -17.67 -1.90
CA THR A 65 4.84 -18.60 -2.02
C THR A 65 6.09 -18.00 -2.67
N VAL A 66 6.11 -16.68 -2.94
CA VAL A 66 7.31 -15.98 -3.46
C VAL A 66 8.54 -16.25 -2.57
N ASP A 67 8.34 -16.41 -1.27
CA ASP A 67 9.41 -16.70 -0.30
C ASP A 67 9.75 -18.19 -0.15
N LYS A 68 9.37 -19.02 -1.14
CA LYS A 68 9.61 -20.48 -1.22
C LYS A 68 8.90 -21.35 -0.17
N THR A 69 8.16 -20.77 0.77
CA THR A 69 7.23 -21.52 1.62
C THR A 69 5.97 -21.82 0.83
N LYS A 70 5.74 -23.09 0.46
CA LYS A 70 4.53 -23.51 -0.24
C LYS A 70 3.47 -23.97 0.78
N PRO A 71 2.18 -23.63 0.59
CA PRO A 71 1.11 -24.22 1.38
C PRO A 71 1.13 -25.74 1.15
N GLU A 72 1.13 -26.49 2.23
CA GLU A 72 1.05 -27.95 2.20
C GLU A 72 -0.42 -28.37 2.05
N ASN A 73 -0.68 -29.54 1.46
CA ASN A 73 -2.02 -30.12 1.37
C ASN A 73 -3.11 -29.20 0.78
N LEU A 74 -2.72 -28.30 -0.14
CA LEU A 74 -3.62 -27.36 -0.80
C LEU A 74 -4.66 -28.10 -1.64
N ARG A 75 -5.94 -27.99 -1.26
CA ARG A 75 -7.07 -28.60 -1.98
C ARG A 75 -8.24 -27.63 -2.13
N ARG A 76 -8.94 -27.69 -3.26
CA ARG A 76 -10.19 -26.94 -3.47
C ARG A 76 -11.31 -27.54 -2.61
N ILE A 77 -12.16 -26.68 -2.06
CA ILE A 77 -13.34 -27.07 -1.27
C ILE A 77 -14.58 -26.37 -1.81
N ASP A 78 -15.73 -27.03 -1.72
CA ASP A 78 -17.02 -26.47 -2.12
C ASP A 78 -17.66 -25.69 -0.95
N ALA A 79 -17.11 -24.50 -0.70
CA ALA A 79 -17.56 -23.61 0.35
C ALA A 79 -17.49 -22.14 -0.10
N GLY A 80 -18.39 -21.30 0.45
CA GLY A 80 -18.33 -19.85 0.26
C GLY A 80 -17.25 -19.22 1.15
N PHE A 81 -16.60 -18.16 0.66
CA PHE A 81 -15.66 -17.41 1.49
C PHE A 81 -16.39 -16.55 2.52
N THR A 82 -16.09 -16.82 3.79
CA THR A 82 -16.52 -15.99 4.92
C THR A 82 -15.28 -15.60 5.72
N PRO A 83 -15.02 -14.30 5.95
CA PRO A 83 -13.97 -13.84 6.85
C PRO A 83 -14.18 -14.42 8.26
N ALA A 84 -13.08 -14.72 8.95
CA ALA A 84 -13.10 -15.05 10.36
C ALA A 84 -13.73 -13.88 11.15
N SER A 85 -14.59 -14.23 12.09
CA SER A 85 -15.21 -13.27 13.00
C SER A 85 -14.17 -12.60 13.89
N VAL A 86 -14.52 -11.43 14.42
CA VAL A 86 -13.68 -10.71 15.40
C VAL A 86 -13.35 -11.59 16.61
N ALA A 87 -14.28 -12.46 17.04
CA ALA A 87 -14.06 -13.37 18.16
C ALA A 87 -13.04 -14.46 17.84
N GLU A 88 -13.07 -15.03 16.64
CA GLU A 88 -12.12 -16.05 16.19
C GLU A 88 -10.71 -15.47 16.07
N VAL A 89 -10.56 -14.33 15.40
CA VAL A 89 -9.25 -13.65 15.27
C VAL A 89 -8.72 -13.23 16.65
N ARG A 90 -9.59 -12.76 17.55
CA ARG A 90 -9.20 -12.45 18.94
C ARG A 90 -8.70 -13.69 19.69
N GLY A 91 -9.36 -14.83 19.54
CA GLY A 91 -8.94 -16.10 20.14
C GLY A 91 -7.58 -16.56 19.62
N GLN A 92 -7.35 -16.44 18.30
CA GLN A 92 -6.05 -16.74 17.68
C GLN A 92 -4.94 -15.85 18.25
N LEU A 93 -5.17 -14.54 18.34
CA LEU A 93 -4.18 -13.59 18.90
C LEU A 93 -3.89 -13.86 20.39
N LEU A 94 -4.90 -14.21 21.19
CA LEU A 94 -4.69 -14.60 22.59
C LEU A 94 -3.84 -15.88 22.71
N SER A 95 -4.06 -16.85 21.81
CA SER A 95 -3.24 -18.06 21.74
C SER A 95 -1.81 -17.78 21.26
N GLU A 96 -1.64 -16.85 20.32
CA GLU A 96 -0.34 -16.49 19.74
C GLU A 96 0.56 -15.76 20.73
N PHE A 97 0.03 -14.76 21.45
CA PHE A 97 0.81 -13.90 22.33
C PHE A 97 0.84 -14.39 23.78
N GLY A 98 -0.08 -15.28 24.18
CA GLY A 98 -0.09 -15.87 25.51
C GLY A 98 -0.57 -14.93 26.62
N ARG A 99 -0.30 -15.32 27.86
CA ARG A 99 -0.92 -14.74 29.06
C ARG A 99 -0.39 -13.36 29.46
N ASP A 100 0.75 -12.94 28.93
CA ASP A 100 1.35 -11.63 29.24
C ASP A 100 0.72 -10.48 28.45
N TYR A 101 -0.09 -10.81 27.45
CA TYR A 101 -0.78 -9.87 26.59
C TYR A 101 -2.29 -9.90 26.83
N GLU A 102 -2.94 -8.79 26.47
CA GLU A 102 -4.37 -8.70 26.30
C GLU A 102 -4.70 -8.29 24.86
N VAL A 103 -5.87 -8.70 24.39
CA VAL A 103 -6.41 -8.30 23.08
C VAL A 103 -7.67 -7.48 23.31
N VAL A 104 -7.58 -6.18 23.04
CA VAL A 104 -8.66 -5.21 23.20
C VAL A 104 -9.31 -4.96 21.84
N ALA A 105 -10.61 -5.24 21.75
CA ALA A 105 -11.39 -4.97 20.54
C ALA A 105 -11.95 -3.54 20.56
N THR A 106 -11.91 -2.88 19.41
CA THR A 106 -12.53 -1.58 19.14
C THR A 106 -13.46 -1.70 17.92
N THR A 107 -13.94 -0.57 17.39
CA THR A 107 -14.77 -0.55 16.18
C THR A 107 -14.07 -1.15 14.97
N HIS A 108 -12.79 -0.84 14.77
CA HIS A 108 -12.01 -1.26 13.60
C HIS A 108 -10.83 -2.17 13.94
N TYR A 109 -10.37 -2.20 15.19
CA TYR A 109 -9.13 -2.86 15.58
C TYR A 109 -9.31 -4.01 16.57
N LEU A 110 -8.39 -4.97 16.49
CA LEU A 110 -7.93 -5.81 17.59
C LEU A 110 -6.52 -5.36 17.98
N VAL A 111 -6.39 -4.77 19.16
CA VAL A 111 -5.11 -4.28 19.68
C VAL A 111 -4.53 -5.29 20.66
N VAL A 112 -3.42 -5.89 20.28
CA VAL A 112 -2.58 -6.73 21.14
C VAL A 112 -1.61 -5.82 21.88
N GLN A 113 -1.61 -5.88 23.21
CA GLN A 113 -0.75 -5.06 24.05
C GLN A 113 -0.38 -5.80 25.34
N PRO A 114 0.72 -5.45 26.03
CA PRO A 114 1.00 -5.98 27.36
C PRO A 114 -0.18 -5.71 28.30
N ARG A 115 -0.45 -6.64 29.21
CA ARG A 115 -1.55 -6.48 30.18
C ARG A 115 -1.38 -5.19 31.00
N GLY A 116 -2.50 -4.52 31.27
CA GLY A 116 -2.53 -3.33 32.12
C GLY A 116 -2.22 -2.02 31.38
N ARG A 117 -2.18 -2.03 30.04
CA ARG A 117 -2.04 -0.81 29.23
C ARG A 117 -3.37 -0.07 28.99
N GLY A 118 -4.50 -0.71 29.29
CA GLY A 118 -5.81 -0.08 29.29
C GLY A 118 -6.22 0.41 27.90
N GLN A 119 -6.79 1.61 27.82
CA GLN A 119 -7.42 2.14 26.60
C GLN A 119 -6.54 3.10 25.79
N ARG A 120 -5.27 3.29 26.16
CA ARG A 120 -4.36 4.24 25.49
C ARG A 120 -4.17 3.89 24.02
N TRP A 121 -3.67 2.68 23.74
CA TRP A 121 -3.41 2.22 22.37
C TRP A 121 -4.69 2.01 21.55
N PRO A 122 -5.75 1.34 22.07
CA PRO A 122 -7.04 1.24 21.38
C PRO A 122 -7.59 2.57 20.89
N LYS A 123 -7.62 3.60 21.76
CA LYS A 123 -8.09 4.93 21.37
C LYS A 123 -7.17 5.60 20.37
N HIS A 124 -5.86 5.41 20.48
CA HIS A 124 -4.89 6.01 19.59
C HIS A 124 -5.03 5.49 18.14
N PHE A 125 -5.10 4.17 17.95
CA PHE A 125 -5.28 3.59 16.61
C PHE A 125 -6.59 4.00 15.96
N GLU A 126 -7.68 4.00 16.73
CA GLU A 126 -8.98 4.48 16.25
C GLU A 126 -8.94 5.95 15.82
N GLU A 127 -8.18 6.78 16.54
CA GLU A 127 -7.98 8.18 16.18
C GLU A 127 -7.18 8.31 14.88
N LEU A 128 -6.04 7.62 14.76
CA LEU A 128 -5.23 7.62 13.54
C LEU A 128 -6.01 7.14 12.32
N TYR A 129 -6.82 6.09 12.47
CA TYR A 129 -7.70 5.60 11.42
C TYR A 129 -8.70 6.67 10.99
N ARG A 130 -9.46 7.28 11.92
CA ARG A 130 -10.41 8.35 11.59
C ARG A 130 -9.75 9.54 10.90
N GLN A 131 -8.54 9.90 11.33
CA GLN A 131 -7.75 10.98 10.73
C GLN A 131 -7.38 10.67 9.28
N PHE A 132 -6.92 9.44 9.02
CA PHE A 132 -6.62 8.96 7.68
C PHE A 132 -7.85 9.02 6.77
N ILE A 133 -8.97 8.43 7.20
CA ILE A 133 -10.22 8.39 6.42
C ILE A 133 -10.68 9.79 6.07
N ARG A 134 -10.78 10.68 7.07
CA ARG A 134 -11.21 12.07 6.86
C ARG A 134 -10.30 12.80 5.87
N HIS A 135 -8.99 12.63 6.00
CA HIS A 135 -8.04 13.29 5.11
C HIS A 135 -8.25 12.88 3.65
N MET A 136 -8.46 11.58 3.41
CA MET A 136 -8.67 11.02 2.08
C MET A 136 -10.03 11.42 1.48
N GLU A 137 -11.09 11.36 2.28
CA GLU A 137 -12.46 11.76 1.86
C GLU A 137 -12.53 13.25 1.48
N LEU A 138 -11.88 14.13 2.24
CA LEU A 138 -11.80 15.56 1.92
C LEU A 138 -11.10 15.85 0.58
N ARG A 139 -10.34 14.89 0.05
CA ARG A 139 -9.66 14.96 -1.25
C ARG A 139 -10.38 14.14 -2.32
N GLY A 140 -11.63 13.74 -2.07
CA GLY A 140 -12.48 13.03 -3.02
C GLY A 140 -12.11 11.57 -3.25
N ILE A 141 -11.27 10.98 -2.39
CA ILE A 141 -10.91 9.56 -2.48
C ILE A 141 -12.04 8.72 -1.91
N GLN A 142 -12.47 7.71 -2.66
CA GLN A 142 -13.49 6.77 -2.22
C GLN A 142 -12.89 5.77 -1.24
N ILE A 143 -13.42 5.76 -0.01
CA ILE A 143 -13.03 4.85 1.04
C ILE A 143 -13.97 3.65 1.07
N ARG A 144 -13.38 2.45 1.10
CA ARG A 144 -14.09 1.18 1.28
C ARG A 144 -13.95 0.71 2.72
N SER A 145 -14.96 0.02 3.24
CA SER A 145 -14.87 -0.67 4.52
C SER A 145 -14.12 -2.00 4.35
N GLY A 146 -13.17 -2.28 5.25
CA GLY A 146 -12.51 -3.58 5.33
C GLY A 146 -13.46 -4.71 5.74
N ARG A 147 -13.14 -5.95 5.37
CA ARG A 147 -13.89 -7.17 5.76
C ARG A 147 -13.30 -7.89 6.97
N PHE A 148 -12.13 -7.47 7.43
CA PHE A 148 -11.38 -8.07 8.53
C PHE A 148 -11.12 -6.99 9.58
N PRO A 149 -11.04 -7.34 10.88
CA PRO A 149 -10.52 -6.41 11.88
C PRO A 149 -9.06 -6.06 11.55
N LEU A 150 -8.69 -4.79 11.75
CA LEU A 150 -7.29 -4.37 11.70
C LEU A 150 -6.58 -4.88 12.94
N VAL A 151 -5.36 -5.38 12.80
CA VAL A 151 -4.59 -5.89 13.94
C VAL A 151 -3.41 -4.96 14.20
N ALA A 152 -3.35 -4.44 15.42
CA ALA A 152 -2.22 -3.66 15.90
C ALA A 152 -1.54 -4.39 17.06
N VAL A 153 -0.24 -4.60 16.96
CA VAL A 153 0.57 -5.29 17.97
C VAL A 153 1.54 -4.29 18.58
N VAL A 154 1.31 -3.96 19.84
CA VAL A 154 2.20 -3.14 20.65
C VAL A 154 3.02 -4.07 21.52
N LEU A 155 4.34 -4.01 21.36
CA LEU A 155 5.29 -4.84 22.08
C LEU A 155 5.99 -4.01 23.16
N PRO A 156 6.40 -4.63 24.28
CA PRO A 156 6.98 -3.90 25.41
C PRO A 156 8.27 -3.19 25.02
N ASP A 157 9.10 -3.81 24.17
CA ASP A 157 10.39 -3.27 23.78
C ASP A 157 10.81 -3.73 22.37
N ARG A 158 11.96 -3.19 21.94
CA ARG A 158 12.56 -3.48 20.65
C ARG A 158 12.95 -4.95 20.49
N GLN A 159 13.36 -5.63 21.56
CA GLN A 159 13.76 -7.04 21.49
C GLN A 159 12.54 -7.92 21.20
N ALA A 160 11.45 -7.73 21.95
CA ALA A 160 10.19 -8.43 21.71
C ALA A 160 9.67 -8.21 20.28
N MET A 161 9.84 -7.01 19.73
CA MET A 161 9.53 -6.71 18.32
C MET A 161 10.42 -7.45 17.33
N GLN A 162 11.73 -7.50 17.58
CA GLN A 162 12.65 -8.26 16.75
C GLN A 162 12.34 -9.76 16.78
N ASP A 163 11.98 -10.32 17.94
CA ASP A 163 11.56 -11.72 18.07
C ASP A 163 10.30 -12.01 17.24
N GLN A 164 9.34 -11.08 17.24
CA GLN A 164 8.14 -11.20 16.41
C GLN A 164 8.46 -11.09 14.92
N PHE A 165 9.39 -10.21 14.53
CA PHE A 165 9.83 -10.09 13.13
C PHE A 165 10.51 -11.38 12.66
N GLN A 166 11.36 -11.98 13.48
CA GLN A 166 12.01 -13.26 13.17
C GLN A 166 10.99 -14.38 12.95
N LYS A 167 9.97 -14.49 13.80
CA LYS A 167 8.88 -15.48 13.63
C LYS A 167 8.13 -15.32 12.32
N LEU A 168 8.01 -14.08 11.83
CA LEU A 168 7.30 -13.75 10.59
C LEU A 168 8.22 -13.67 9.36
N GLY A 169 9.53 -13.92 9.52
CA GLY A 169 10.50 -13.81 8.43
C GLY A 169 10.75 -12.37 7.96
N ILE A 170 10.41 -11.36 8.76
CA ILE A 170 10.57 -9.94 8.41
C ILE A 170 12.04 -9.55 8.59
N GLN A 171 12.70 -9.20 7.49
CA GLN A 171 14.13 -8.83 7.45
C GLN A 171 14.34 -7.32 7.48
N ILE A 172 13.92 -6.66 8.56
CA ILE A 172 14.08 -5.21 8.76
C ILE A 172 14.76 -4.98 10.11
N SER A 173 15.72 -4.05 10.15
CA SER A 173 16.42 -3.66 11.38
C SER A 173 16.32 -2.15 11.62
N ASN A 174 16.48 -1.73 12.88
CA ASN A 174 16.51 -0.32 13.29
C ASN A 174 15.22 0.50 13.03
N VAL A 175 14.04 -0.14 12.99
CA VAL A 175 12.74 0.57 12.90
C VAL A 175 12.02 0.58 14.25
N ALA A 176 11.19 1.60 14.50
CA ALA A 176 10.31 1.65 15.68
C ALA A 176 8.99 0.86 15.49
N GLY A 177 8.67 0.50 14.25
CA GLY A 177 7.51 -0.31 13.89
C GLY A 177 7.52 -0.68 12.41
N VAL A 178 6.55 -1.49 12.00
CA VAL A 178 6.34 -1.90 10.61
C VAL A 178 4.86 -2.23 10.37
N TYR A 179 4.34 -1.89 9.20
CA TYR A 179 3.16 -2.50 8.63
C TYR A 179 3.58 -3.69 7.76
N HIS A 180 3.23 -4.90 8.21
CA HIS A 180 3.53 -6.12 7.47
C HIS A 180 2.39 -6.44 6.50
N LEU A 181 2.64 -6.22 5.20
CA LEU A 181 1.66 -6.37 4.13
C LEU A 181 1.01 -7.76 4.08
N ALA A 182 1.78 -8.83 4.34
CA ALA A 182 1.28 -10.20 4.27
C ALA A 182 0.31 -10.52 5.42
N SER A 183 0.68 -10.23 6.67
CA SER A 183 -0.21 -10.50 7.82
C SER A 183 -1.26 -9.40 8.07
N ASN A 184 -1.16 -8.27 7.36
CA ASN A 184 -2.02 -7.11 7.54
C ASN A 184 -1.94 -6.49 8.95
N ARG A 185 -0.81 -6.67 9.63
CA ARG A 185 -0.60 -6.21 11.01
C ARG A 185 0.32 -5.00 11.02
N VAL A 186 -0.01 -4.02 11.86
CA VAL A 186 0.96 -3.04 12.30
C VAL A 186 1.60 -3.53 13.59
N MET A 187 2.94 -3.52 13.66
CA MET A 187 3.71 -4.01 14.81
C MET A 187 4.69 -2.93 15.23
N MET A 188 4.75 -2.62 16.52
CA MET A 188 5.59 -1.55 17.07
C MET A 188 5.99 -1.87 18.51
N HIS A 189 6.94 -1.11 19.05
CA HIS A 189 7.25 -1.15 20.48
C HIS A 189 6.98 0.20 21.16
N GLU A 190 6.66 0.15 22.46
CA GLU A 190 6.34 1.36 23.23
C GLU A 190 7.56 2.03 23.90
N ASN A 191 8.73 1.39 23.92
CA ASN A 191 9.95 1.91 24.55
C ASN A 191 10.79 2.80 23.61
N GLY A 192 11.14 4.05 24.00
CA GLY A 192 12.17 4.87 23.34
C GLY A 192 11.79 6.35 23.13
N TYR A 193 12.48 7.02 22.20
CA TYR A 193 12.25 8.44 21.86
C TYR A 193 10.81 8.66 21.38
N ALA A 194 10.01 9.33 22.20
CA ALA A 194 8.56 9.42 22.03
C ALA A 194 8.11 10.00 20.67
N GLU A 195 8.84 10.98 20.13
CA GLU A 195 8.43 11.66 18.90
C GLU A 195 8.70 10.82 17.64
N TYR A 196 9.93 10.31 17.48
CA TYR A 196 10.28 9.40 16.36
C TYR A 196 9.39 8.15 16.34
N ILE A 197 9.17 7.53 17.52
CA ILE A 197 8.25 6.39 17.62
C ILE A 197 6.84 6.82 17.19
N ALA A 198 6.36 7.99 17.62
CA ALA A 198 5.03 8.44 17.24
C ALA A 198 4.92 8.75 15.73
N GLU A 199 5.96 9.29 15.10
CA GLU A 199 6.02 9.47 13.63
C GLU A 199 5.91 8.13 12.90
N THR A 200 6.74 7.14 13.28
CA THR A 200 6.68 5.79 12.72
C THR A 200 5.32 5.14 12.94
N ILE A 201 4.71 5.26 14.13
CA ILE A 201 3.38 4.70 14.40
C ILE A 201 2.33 5.30 13.47
N ARG A 202 2.39 6.61 13.22
CA ARG A 202 1.48 7.27 12.28
C ARG A 202 1.71 6.79 10.85
N HIS A 203 2.97 6.69 10.43
CA HIS A 203 3.37 6.19 9.11
C HIS A 203 2.81 4.77 8.85
N GLU A 204 3.13 3.83 9.74
CA GLU A 204 2.74 2.43 9.55
C GLU A 204 1.22 2.23 9.70
N THR A 205 0.56 3.00 10.57
CA THR A 205 -0.91 2.97 10.68
C THR A 205 -1.57 3.54 9.42
N ALA A 206 -0.96 4.56 8.78
CA ALA A 206 -1.45 5.09 7.51
C ALA A 206 -1.35 4.06 6.39
N HIS A 207 -0.24 3.29 6.32
CA HIS A 207 -0.18 2.15 5.40
C HIS A 207 -1.28 1.13 5.67
N GLN A 208 -1.46 0.70 6.92
CA GLN A 208 -2.51 -0.26 7.25
C GLN A 208 -3.89 0.26 6.85
N ALA A 209 -4.22 1.51 7.17
CA ALA A 209 -5.49 2.11 6.76
C ALA A 209 -5.61 2.14 5.24
N ALA A 210 -4.56 2.54 4.51
CA ALA A 210 -4.58 2.65 3.06
C ALA A 210 -4.85 1.31 2.37
N TYR A 211 -4.18 0.22 2.78
CA TYR A 211 -4.34 -1.12 2.21
C TYR A 211 -5.69 -1.78 2.57
N ASN A 212 -6.37 -1.31 3.61
CA ASN A 212 -7.66 -1.87 4.06
C ASN A 212 -8.87 -1.04 3.62
N THR A 213 -8.64 0.17 3.11
CA THR A 213 -9.69 1.10 2.68
C THR A 213 -9.75 1.28 1.17
N GLY A 214 -8.84 0.63 0.45
CA GLY A 214 -8.78 0.66 -0.99
C GLY A 214 -8.02 1.85 -1.58
N VAL A 215 -7.33 2.65 -0.75
CA VAL A 215 -6.35 3.64 -1.21
C VAL A 215 -5.14 2.93 -1.84
N HIS A 216 -4.69 1.83 -1.21
CA HIS A 216 -3.74 0.90 -1.78
C HIS A 216 -4.40 -0.46 -2.01
N SER A 217 -3.79 -1.26 -2.88
CA SER A 217 -4.19 -2.63 -3.15
C SER A 217 -3.11 -3.60 -2.67
N ARG A 218 -3.47 -4.59 -1.86
CA ARG A 218 -2.52 -5.65 -1.42
C ARG A 218 -2.18 -6.63 -2.53
N VAL A 219 -2.88 -6.54 -3.67
CA VAL A 219 -2.74 -7.46 -4.80
C VAL A 219 -2.34 -6.76 -6.09
N SER A 220 -2.46 -5.44 -6.18
CA SER A 220 -2.07 -4.64 -7.35
C SER A 220 -0.84 -3.80 -7.01
N VAL A 221 0.05 -3.61 -7.98
CA VAL A 221 1.29 -2.86 -7.74
C VAL A 221 0.98 -1.37 -7.64
N THR A 222 1.33 -0.78 -6.50
CA THR A 222 1.38 0.68 -6.31
C THR A 222 2.85 1.10 -6.31
N PRO A 223 3.27 2.12 -7.10
CA PRO A 223 4.65 2.62 -7.08
C PRO A 223 5.06 3.05 -5.67
N GLN A 224 6.28 2.74 -5.25
CA GLN A 224 6.71 2.99 -3.86
C GLN A 224 6.66 4.47 -3.49
N TRP A 225 6.93 5.39 -4.42
CA TRP A 225 6.82 6.83 -4.14
C TRP A 225 5.42 7.26 -3.66
N LEU A 226 4.36 6.60 -4.16
CA LEU A 226 2.99 6.89 -3.74
C LEU A 226 2.67 6.22 -2.40
N VAL A 227 3.17 5.00 -2.18
CA VAL A 227 3.01 4.28 -0.91
C VAL A 227 3.71 5.04 0.23
N GLU A 228 5.02 5.25 0.10
CA GLU A 228 5.84 5.93 1.11
C GLU A 228 5.46 7.41 1.24
N GLY A 229 5.12 8.07 0.12
CA GLY A 229 4.65 9.45 0.16
C GLY A 229 3.34 9.60 0.95
N ILE A 230 2.41 8.63 0.85
CA ILE A 230 1.20 8.60 1.69
C ILE A 230 1.53 8.26 3.14
N GLY A 231 2.46 7.34 3.42
CA GLY A 231 2.93 7.07 4.79
C GLY A 231 3.48 8.34 5.46
N SER A 232 4.44 8.98 4.79
CA SER A 232 5.10 10.21 5.24
C SER A 232 4.17 11.42 5.35
N LEU A 233 3.08 11.42 4.59
CA LEU A 233 2.06 12.45 4.69
C LEU A 233 1.45 12.55 6.09
N PHE A 234 1.34 11.42 6.82
CA PHE A 234 0.72 11.35 8.15
C PHE A 234 1.71 11.39 9.31
N GLU A 235 3.02 11.43 9.05
CA GLU A 235 4.04 11.57 10.10
C GLU A 235 3.88 12.85 10.94
N PRO A 236 3.47 14.02 10.41
CA PRO A 236 3.22 15.19 11.25
C PRO A 236 2.00 14.99 12.17
N ALA A 237 2.17 15.21 13.48
CA ALA A 237 1.12 14.99 14.48
C ALA A 237 -0.20 15.76 14.22
N LYS A 238 -0.11 16.90 13.53
CA LYS A 238 -1.25 17.77 13.21
C LYS A 238 -1.99 17.39 11.94
N MET A 239 -1.56 16.35 11.21
CA MET A 239 -2.16 15.98 9.93
C MET A 239 -3.68 15.67 10.04
N GLY A 240 -4.15 15.21 11.21
CA GLY A 240 -5.55 14.87 11.45
C GLY A 240 -6.29 15.63 12.55
N ALA A 241 -5.70 16.64 13.20
CA ALA A 241 -6.33 17.32 14.34
C ALA A 241 -7.48 18.25 13.90
N SER A 242 -8.75 17.83 14.06
CA SER A 242 -9.92 18.52 13.48
C SER A 242 -10.17 19.96 13.94
N ARG A 243 -9.59 20.41 15.06
CA ARG A 243 -9.75 21.78 15.58
C ARG A 243 -8.62 22.75 15.23
N GLU A 244 -7.43 22.24 14.91
CA GLU A 244 -6.20 23.04 14.73
C GLU A 244 -5.71 23.10 13.28
N ASN A 245 -6.25 22.28 12.38
CA ASN A 245 -5.73 22.09 11.02
C ASN A 245 -6.19 23.16 10.02
N ARG A 246 -6.19 24.44 10.41
CA ARG A 246 -6.71 25.55 9.58
C ARG A 246 -5.74 25.98 8.47
N SER A 247 -4.45 25.64 8.58
CA SER A 247 -3.41 26.06 7.62
C SER A 247 -2.61 24.87 7.10
N THR A 248 -2.28 24.89 5.80
CA THR A 248 -1.35 23.94 5.16
C THR A 248 -0.01 23.85 5.90
N ARG A 249 0.42 24.94 6.56
CA ARG A 249 1.68 24.99 7.34
C ARG A 249 1.72 24.00 8.51
N ASP A 250 0.58 23.71 9.12
CA ASP A 250 0.51 22.76 10.24
C ASP A 250 0.69 21.30 9.78
N ARG A 251 0.50 21.01 8.48
CA ARG A 251 0.62 19.68 7.89
C ARG A 251 1.98 19.41 7.26
N VAL A 252 2.86 20.40 7.21
CA VAL A 252 4.18 20.27 6.58
C VAL A 252 5.08 19.37 7.41
N HIS A 253 5.72 18.41 6.77
CA HIS A 253 6.82 17.66 7.38
C HIS A 253 8.08 18.54 7.38
N ALA A 254 8.34 19.24 8.49
CA ALA A 254 9.40 20.26 8.55
C ALA A 254 10.81 19.74 8.19
N ASN A 255 11.15 18.50 8.58
CA ASN A 255 12.43 17.89 8.21
C ASN A 255 12.56 17.65 6.70
N TYR A 256 11.57 17.03 6.06
CA TYR A 256 11.57 16.83 4.61
C TYR A 256 11.48 18.14 3.82
N ALA A 257 10.74 19.14 4.29
CA ALA A 257 10.74 20.46 3.65
C ALA A 257 12.15 21.07 3.62
N ARG A 258 12.86 21.07 4.77
CA ARG A 258 14.25 21.55 4.85
C ARG A 258 15.21 20.71 4.00
N GLN A 259 15.09 19.39 4.04
CA GLN A 259 15.92 18.48 3.24
C GLN A 259 15.72 18.74 1.74
N PHE A 260 14.46 18.82 1.29
CA PHE A 260 14.11 19.12 -0.10
C PHE A 260 14.71 20.45 -0.56
N GLN A 261 14.50 21.52 0.22
CA GLN A 261 15.02 22.85 -0.10
C GLN A 261 16.55 22.88 -0.16
N LYS A 262 17.23 22.10 0.69
CA LYS A 262 18.69 21.95 0.67
C LYS A 262 19.18 21.13 -0.54
N ARG A 263 18.50 20.04 -0.87
CA ARG A 263 18.94 19.03 -1.84
C ARG A 263 18.65 19.39 -3.30
N TYR A 264 17.54 20.08 -3.55
CA TYR A 264 16.99 20.33 -4.89
C TYR A 264 16.95 21.83 -5.23
N GLN A 265 18.13 22.45 -5.23
CA GLN A 265 18.32 23.88 -5.53
C GLN A 265 18.26 24.19 -7.04
N ASP A 266 18.58 23.22 -7.88
CA ASP A 266 18.47 23.33 -9.33
C ASP A 266 17.32 22.45 -9.85
N SER A 267 16.65 22.89 -10.92
CA SER A 267 15.48 22.18 -11.46
C SER A 267 15.86 20.92 -12.23
N GLU A 268 17.09 20.83 -12.74
CA GLU A 268 17.56 19.70 -13.54
C GLU A 268 17.80 18.47 -12.67
N SER A 269 18.49 18.62 -11.53
CA SER A 269 18.71 17.54 -10.56
C SER A 269 17.39 17.04 -9.97
N LEU A 270 16.44 17.94 -9.70
CA LEU A 270 15.10 17.56 -9.27
C LEU A 270 14.36 16.78 -10.35
N LEU A 271 14.43 17.22 -11.61
CA LEU A 271 13.82 16.50 -12.73
C LEU A 271 14.39 15.09 -12.88
N GLN A 272 15.72 14.94 -12.79
CA GLN A 272 16.38 13.64 -12.84
C GLN A 272 15.96 12.75 -11.67
N ALA A 273 15.87 13.30 -10.46
CA ALA A 273 15.43 12.56 -9.27
C ALA A 273 13.97 12.09 -9.40
N ILE A 274 13.05 12.95 -9.84
CA ILE A 274 11.64 12.58 -10.07
C ILE A 274 11.53 11.53 -11.17
N ARG A 275 12.28 11.68 -12.28
CA ARG A 275 12.32 10.68 -13.36
C ARG A 275 12.77 9.33 -12.83
N GLN A 276 13.83 9.27 -12.03
CA GLN A 276 14.29 8.01 -11.46
C GLN A 276 13.22 7.41 -10.55
N LEU A 277 12.75 8.18 -9.56
CA LEU A 277 11.80 7.75 -8.52
C LEU A 277 10.44 7.29 -9.08
N VAL A 278 9.94 7.93 -10.15
CA VAL A 278 8.69 7.52 -10.81
C VAL A 278 8.91 6.25 -11.63
N SER A 279 10.08 6.09 -12.22
CA SER A 279 10.33 5.06 -13.23
C SER A 279 10.62 3.68 -12.64
N ASP A 280 11.18 3.59 -11.43
CA ASP A 280 11.44 2.34 -10.73
C ASP A 280 11.59 2.58 -9.21
N ASP A 281 11.72 1.48 -8.45
CA ASP A 281 11.79 1.50 -7.00
C ASP A 281 13.25 1.33 -6.48
N THR A 282 14.28 1.54 -7.31
CA THR A 282 15.67 1.24 -6.90
C THR A 282 16.17 2.16 -5.79
N ALA A 283 15.73 3.43 -5.78
CA ALA A 283 16.15 4.42 -4.79
C ALA A 283 15.78 4.02 -3.34
N PHE A 284 14.72 3.24 -3.16
CA PHE A 284 14.31 2.72 -1.84
C PHE A 284 15.12 1.51 -1.38
N LYS A 285 15.94 0.92 -2.26
CA LYS A 285 16.81 -0.23 -1.95
C LYS A 285 18.26 0.18 -1.75
N ASP A 286 18.59 1.43 -2.06
CA ASP A 286 19.92 1.99 -1.95
C ASP A 286 20.04 2.80 -0.63
N PRO A 287 20.89 2.38 0.33
CA PRO A 287 21.09 3.09 1.59
C PRO A 287 21.50 4.56 1.44
N ASP A 288 22.15 4.92 0.33
CA ASP A 288 22.62 6.28 0.08
C ASP A 288 21.50 7.17 -0.51
N GLN A 289 20.47 6.57 -1.11
CA GLN A 289 19.37 7.29 -1.76
C GLN A 289 18.05 7.25 -0.98
N ILE A 290 17.90 6.30 -0.07
CA ILE A 290 16.62 6.02 0.60
C ILE A 290 16.05 7.27 1.31
N ALA A 291 16.88 8.02 2.02
CA ALA A 291 16.44 9.24 2.71
C ALA A 291 15.91 10.31 1.75
N ASP A 292 16.56 10.48 0.59
CA ASP A 292 16.10 11.41 -0.45
C ASP A 292 14.84 10.87 -1.15
N ALA A 293 14.71 9.55 -1.33
CA ALA A 293 13.53 8.91 -1.89
C ALA A 293 12.27 9.16 -1.04
N TYR A 294 12.34 8.98 0.29
CA TYR A 294 11.24 9.31 1.21
C TYR A 294 10.90 10.80 1.18
N CYS A 295 11.93 11.66 1.27
CA CYS A 295 11.75 13.11 1.23
C CYS A 295 11.05 13.58 -0.07
N LEU A 296 11.48 13.08 -1.23
CA LEU A 296 10.90 13.42 -2.51
C LEU A 296 9.49 12.84 -2.69
N SER A 297 9.25 11.63 -2.19
CA SER A 297 7.92 10.99 -2.18
C SER A 297 6.91 11.80 -1.36
N TRP A 298 7.30 12.22 -0.15
CA TRP A 298 6.51 13.14 0.67
C TRP A 298 6.22 14.44 -0.10
N ALA A 299 7.25 15.08 -0.68
CA ALA A 299 7.06 16.35 -1.39
C ALA A 299 6.05 16.23 -2.54
N MET A 300 6.16 15.15 -3.34
CA MET A 300 5.25 14.87 -4.44
C MET A 300 3.81 14.63 -3.95
N VAL A 301 3.61 13.75 -2.97
CA VAL A 301 2.28 13.42 -2.44
C VAL A 301 1.67 14.60 -1.68
N PHE A 302 2.46 15.35 -0.91
CA PHE A 302 2.00 16.55 -0.21
C PHE A 302 1.54 17.62 -1.20
N TYR A 303 2.32 17.90 -2.25
CA TYR A 303 1.91 18.82 -3.31
C TYR A 303 0.63 18.35 -4.02
N LEU A 304 0.55 17.07 -4.40
CA LEU A 304 -0.63 16.52 -5.05
C LEU A 304 -1.87 16.61 -4.15
N SER A 305 -1.75 16.19 -2.90
CA SER A 305 -2.88 16.15 -1.95
C SER A 305 -3.37 17.54 -1.53
N GLU A 306 -2.50 18.55 -1.47
CA GLU A 306 -2.85 19.90 -1.03
C GLU A 306 -3.21 20.85 -2.18
N ALA A 307 -2.53 20.76 -3.32
CA ALA A 307 -2.65 21.72 -4.42
C ALA A 307 -3.26 21.13 -5.70
N ARG A 308 -3.29 19.79 -5.85
CA ARG A 308 -3.81 19.10 -7.04
C ARG A 308 -4.68 17.87 -6.67
N PRO A 309 -5.74 18.03 -5.85
CA PRO A 309 -6.49 16.90 -5.30
C PRO A 309 -7.08 15.97 -6.36
N GLU A 310 -7.45 16.49 -7.55
CA GLU A 310 -7.90 15.66 -8.67
C GLU A 310 -6.79 14.73 -9.20
N SER A 311 -5.56 15.23 -9.33
CA SER A 311 -4.41 14.42 -9.71
C SER A 311 -4.04 13.40 -8.64
N PHE A 312 -4.15 13.79 -7.35
CA PHE A 312 -3.95 12.86 -6.23
C PHE A 312 -4.97 11.72 -6.27
N ARG A 313 -6.25 12.05 -6.45
CA ARG A 313 -7.34 11.09 -6.61
C ARG A 313 -7.13 10.18 -7.81
N ALA A 314 -6.70 10.72 -8.95
CA ALA A 314 -6.39 9.95 -10.14
C ALA A 314 -5.26 8.93 -9.90
N ALA A 315 -4.17 9.35 -9.27
CA ALA A 315 -3.06 8.47 -8.94
C ALA A 315 -3.51 7.30 -8.03
N VAL A 316 -4.19 7.62 -6.93
CA VAL A 316 -4.72 6.62 -5.97
C VAL A 316 -5.70 5.65 -6.65
N GLN A 317 -6.67 6.18 -7.39
CA GLN A 317 -7.70 5.36 -8.03
C GLN A 317 -7.07 4.39 -9.03
N GLN A 318 -6.20 4.88 -9.92
CA GLN A 318 -5.62 4.05 -10.98
C GLN A 318 -4.70 2.96 -10.45
N THR A 319 -3.92 3.22 -9.39
CA THR A 319 -3.07 2.19 -8.78
C THR A 319 -3.88 1.18 -7.97
N SER A 320 -4.99 1.60 -7.35
CA SER A 320 -5.83 0.70 -6.54
C SER A 320 -6.71 -0.24 -7.38
N THR A 321 -7.06 0.15 -8.61
CA THR A 321 -7.90 -0.65 -9.53
C THR A 321 -7.11 -1.39 -10.60
N GLY A 322 -5.77 -1.29 -10.58
CA GLY A 322 -4.91 -1.98 -11.52
C GLY A 322 -5.10 -3.51 -11.46
N PRO A 323 -4.86 -4.23 -12.58
CA PRO A 323 -4.98 -5.68 -12.58
C PRO A 323 -4.09 -6.32 -11.51
N PRO A 324 -4.61 -7.27 -10.72
CA PRO A 324 -3.86 -7.88 -9.63
C PRO A 324 -2.67 -8.68 -10.18
N PHE A 325 -1.56 -8.64 -9.44
CA PHE A 325 -0.35 -9.44 -9.61
C PHE A 325 0.37 -9.28 -10.95
N ARG A 326 0.16 -8.17 -11.66
CA ARG A 326 0.90 -7.83 -12.86
C ARG A 326 2.21 -7.09 -12.53
N VAL A 327 3.25 -7.41 -13.28
CA VAL A 327 4.48 -6.61 -13.33
C VAL A 327 4.12 -5.22 -13.85
N TYR A 328 4.68 -4.17 -13.25
CA TYR A 328 4.47 -2.77 -13.65
C TYR A 328 5.75 -2.21 -14.30
N PRO A 329 5.87 -2.25 -15.65
CA PRO A 329 7.11 -1.91 -16.34
C PRO A 329 7.47 -0.42 -16.23
N ARG A 330 8.78 -0.12 -16.23
CA ARG A 330 9.33 1.24 -16.18
C ARG A 330 8.71 2.19 -17.20
N SER A 331 8.56 1.74 -18.45
CA SER A 331 8.00 2.55 -19.54
C SER A 331 6.51 2.89 -19.33
N HIS A 332 5.78 2.07 -18.58
CA HIS A 332 4.38 2.34 -18.25
C HIS A 332 4.30 3.35 -17.11
N ARG A 333 5.13 3.20 -16.07
CA ARG A 333 5.10 4.06 -14.89
C ARG A 333 5.24 5.56 -15.19
N ILE A 334 6.15 5.97 -16.08
CA ILE A 334 6.32 7.40 -16.45
C ILE A 334 5.09 7.93 -17.18
N ARG A 335 4.62 7.19 -18.20
CA ARG A 335 3.44 7.58 -18.97
C ARG A 335 2.20 7.68 -18.09
N ASP A 336 2.01 6.70 -17.21
CA ASP A 336 0.87 6.65 -16.31
C ASP A 336 0.96 7.77 -15.27
N PHE A 337 2.15 8.05 -14.74
CA PHE A 337 2.39 9.22 -13.90
C PHE A 337 1.99 10.53 -14.58
N GLN A 338 2.46 10.77 -15.81
CA GLN A 338 2.10 11.96 -16.60
C GLN A 338 0.58 12.07 -16.83
N ALA A 339 -0.08 10.94 -17.07
CA ALA A 339 -1.53 10.87 -17.20
C ALA A 339 -2.25 11.21 -15.87
N TRP A 340 -1.73 10.77 -14.72
CA TRP A 340 -2.31 11.06 -13.41
C TRP A 340 -2.13 12.53 -13.01
N VAL A 341 -0.95 13.11 -13.26
CA VAL A 341 -0.65 14.50 -12.90
C VAL A 341 -1.20 15.51 -13.92
N GLY A 342 -1.68 15.03 -15.07
CA GLY A 342 -2.30 15.87 -16.10
C GLY A 342 -1.31 16.79 -16.82
N GLY A 343 -0.08 16.33 -17.05
CA GLY A 343 0.97 17.13 -17.67
C GLY A 343 2.28 16.36 -17.84
N ASP A 344 3.25 16.99 -18.51
CA ASP A 344 4.58 16.43 -18.61
C ASP A 344 5.37 16.52 -17.28
N ILE A 345 6.42 15.70 -17.17
CA ILE A 345 7.16 15.55 -15.92
C ILE A 345 7.98 16.80 -15.62
N GLU A 346 8.44 17.51 -16.65
CA GLU A 346 9.18 18.77 -16.58
C GLU A 346 8.34 19.87 -15.94
N ARG A 347 7.09 20.02 -16.37
CA ARG A 347 6.17 21.00 -15.82
C ARG A 347 5.80 20.65 -14.39
N PHE A 348 5.55 19.37 -14.11
CA PHE A 348 5.32 18.90 -12.74
C PHE A 348 6.52 19.25 -11.83
N THR A 349 7.75 19.02 -12.29
CA THR A 349 8.97 19.36 -11.55
C THR A 349 9.03 20.84 -11.19
N ILE A 350 8.79 21.73 -12.15
CA ILE A 350 8.83 23.19 -11.94
C ILE A 350 7.75 23.62 -10.93
N ASP A 351 6.52 23.11 -11.09
CA ASP A 351 5.40 23.47 -10.21
C ASP A 351 5.62 22.93 -8.78
N LEU A 352 6.11 21.69 -8.64
CA LEU A 352 6.48 21.10 -7.35
C LEU A 352 7.58 21.91 -6.66
N GLN A 353 8.66 22.24 -7.37
CA GLN A 353 9.77 22.99 -6.80
C GLN A 353 9.32 24.36 -6.28
N ARG A 354 8.47 25.05 -7.05
CA ARG A 354 7.89 26.33 -6.64
C ARG A 354 7.02 26.18 -5.40
N TYR A 355 6.19 25.14 -5.35
CA TYR A 355 5.30 24.89 -4.22
C TYR A 355 6.08 24.63 -2.93
N VAL A 356 7.05 23.71 -2.95
CA VAL A 356 7.81 23.32 -1.75
C VAL A 356 8.75 24.43 -1.26
N ARG A 357 9.25 25.30 -2.15
CA ARG A 357 10.02 26.49 -1.76
C ARG A 357 9.19 27.57 -1.07
N ALA A 358 7.87 27.55 -1.25
CA ALA A 358 6.95 28.50 -0.62
C ALA A 358 6.41 28.03 0.74
N LEU A 359 6.73 26.79 1.15
CA LEU A 359 6.47 26.26 2.49
C LEU A 359 7.49 26.80 3.48
#